data_AF-A0A1M6U9H8-F1
#
_entry.id   AF-A0A1M6U9H8-F1
#
_cell.length_a   1.000
_cell.length_b   1.000
_cell.length_c   1.000
_cell.angle_alpha   90.00
_cell.angle_beta   90.00
_cell.angle_gamma   90.00
#
_symmetry.space_group_name_H-M   'P 1'
#
loop_
_entity.id
_entity.type
_entity.pdbx_description
1 polymer ?
#
loop_
_entity_poly.entity_id
_entity_poly.type
_entity_poly.pdbx_seq_one_letter_code
_entity_poly.pdbx_strand_id
1 'polypeptide(L)' 'MSFSSNNSQQISIFDATSNLTARELKMLDKSWAKYFSENVFPYIDEEPFRVLYSNRPSRRNTP' A
#
# COMPACT_ATOMS: atom_id res chain seq x y z
N MET A 1 -15.00 -0.38 -2.46
CA MET A 1 -14.36 0.90 -2.84
C MET A 1 -13.67 0.71 -4.17
N SER A 2 -13.81 1.62 -5.13
CA SER A 2 -13.15 1.52 -6.44
C SER A 2 -11.70 2.01 -6.34
N PHE A 3 -10.76 1.28 -6.94
CA PHE A 3 -9.38 1.72 -7.13
C PHE A 3 -9.37 3.07 -7.87
N SER A 4 -8.64 4.04 -7.32
CA SER A 4 -8.42 5.36 -7.92
C SER A 4 -6.93 5.65 -7.83
N SER A 5 -6.30 5.97 -8.97
CA SER A 5 -4.91 6.41 -9.00
C SER A 5 -4.77 7.66 -8.13
N ASN A 6 -4.07 7.52 -7.01
CA ASN A 6 -3.83 8.65 -6.12
C ASN A 6 -2.53 9.33 -6.53
N ASN A 7 -2.62 10.39 -7.34
CA ASN A 7 -1.45 11.14 -7.82
C ASN A 7 -0.63 11.79 -6.69
N SER A 8 -1.18 11.84 -5.47
CA SER A 8 -0.53 12.37 -4.28
C SER A 8 -1.11 11.69 -3.04
N GLN A 9 -0.30 11.07 -2.20
CA GLN A 9 -0.78 10.50 -0.94
C GLN A 9 -1.50 11.58 -0.11
N GLN A 10 -2.76 11.34 0.26
CA GLN A 10 -3.43 12.14 1.27
C GLN A 10 -2.83 11.73 2.61
N ILE A 11 -2.08 12.63 3.25
CA ILE A 11 -1.48 12.38 4.56
C ILE A 11 -2.64 12.11 5.53
N SER A 12 -2.75 10.86 5.97
CA SER A 12 -3.76 10.44 6.93
C SER A 12 -3.32 10.89 8.33
N ILE A 13 -4.24 11.41 9.13
CA ILE A 13 -3.98 11.69 10.56
C ILE A 13 -3.63 10.39 11.30
N PHE A 14 -4.08 9.24 10.78
CA PHE A 14 -3.77 7.91 11.30
C PHE A 14 -2.65 7.21 10.51
N ASP A 15 -1.79 7.95 9.83
CA ASP A 15 -0.68 7.35 9.11
C ASP A 15 0.26 6.63 10.09
N ALA A 16 0.60 5.37 9.78
CA ALA A 16 1.41 4.53 10.64
C ALA A 16 2.81 5.14 10.87
N THR A 17 3.30 5.93 9.91
CA THR A 17 4.59 6.62 10.01
C THR A 17 4.62 7.73 11.08
N SER A 18 3.46 8.30 11.41
CA SER A 18 3.34 9.41 12.37
C SER A 18 3.57 8.98 13.82
N ASN A 19 3.40 7.70 14.13
CA ASN A 19 3.61 7.13 15.46
C ASN A 19 5.01 6.55 15.67
N LEU A 20 5.88 6.57 14.65
CA LEU A 20 7.22 5.99 14.73
C LEU A 20 8.17 6.89 15.52
N THR A 21 9.06 6.25 16.28
CA THR A 21 10.18 6.95 16.92
C THR A 21 11.21 7.42 15.89
N ALA A 22 12.02 8.41 16.24
CA ALA A 22 13.09 8.90 15.37
C ALA A 22 14.09 7.79 14.95
N ARG A 23 14.28 6.77 15.79
CA ARG A 23 15.12 5.61 15.47
C ARG A 23 14.47 4.73 14.40
N GLU A 24 13.19 4.46 14.52
CA GLU A 24 12.43 3.65 13.56
C GLU A 24 12.32 4.35 12.22
N LEU A 25 12.04 5.66 12.20
CA LEU A 25 12.06 6.46 10.98
C LEU A 25 13.41 6.38 10.27
N LYS A 26 14.52 6.50 11.01
CA LYS A 26 15.87 6.39 10.44
C LYS A 26 16.18 4.99 9.88
N MET A 27 15.63 3.94 10.48
CA MET A 27 15.75 2.58 9.93
C MET A 27 14.88 2.40 8.69
N LEU A 28 13.65 2.93 8.71
CA LEU A 28 12.73 2.90 7.58
C LEU A 28 13.30 3.63 6.36
N ASP A 29 13.88 4.82 6.55
CA ASP A 29 14.53 5.61 5.49
C ASP A 29 15.73 4.88 4.86
N LYS A 30 16.45 4.10 5.64
CA LYS A 30 17.59 3.29 5.18
C LYS A 30 17.19 1.92 4.66
N SER A 31 15.93 1.55 4.84
CA SER A 31 15.43 0.25 4.42
C SER A 31 15.14 0.24 2.92
N TRP A 32 14.87 -0.95 2.40
CA TRP A 32 14.45 -1.13 1.02
C TRP A 32 13.05 -0.58 0.74
N ALA A 33 12.26 -0.23 1.77
CA ALA A 33 10.89 0.26 1.63
C ALA A 33 10.81 1.52 0.77
N LYS A 34 11.75 2.47 0.94
CA LYS A 34 11.79 3.70 0.14
C LYS A 34 11.99 3.43 -1.34
N TYR A 35 12.98 2.61 -1.68
CA TYR A 35 13.24 2.23 -3.07
C TYR A 35 12.04 1.47 -3.67
N PHE A 36 11.48 0.54 -2.91
CA PHE A 36 10.30 -0.22 -3.30
C PHE A 36 9.11 0.72 -3.62
N SER A 37 8.79 1.67 -2.74
CA SER A 37 7.66 2.59 -2.95
C SER A 37 7.83 3.51 -4.14
N GLU A 38 9.06 3.94 -4.43
CA GLU A 38 9.35 4.90 -5.51
C GLU A 38 9.55 4.23 -6.88
N ASN A 39 10.16 3.04 -6.92
CA ASN A 39 10.66 2.44 -8.16
C ASN A 39 10.04 1.09 -8.51
N VAL A 40 9.40 0.41 -7.56
CA VAL A 40 8.79 -0.91 -7.80
C VAL A 40 7.28 -0.80 -7.78
N PHE A 41 6.72 -0.30 -6.68
CA PHE A 41 5.28 -0.22 -6.45
C PHE A 41 4.51 0.46 -7.60
N PRO A 42 4.94 1.61 -8.17
CA PRO A 42 4.19 2.27 -9.24
C PRO A 42 4.13 1.48 -10.56
N TYR A 43 5.02 0.50 -10.74
CA TYR A 43 5.11 -0.31 -11.95
C TYR A 43 4.48 -1.70 -11.78
N ILE A 44 3.94 -2.02 -10.60
CA ILE A 44 3.22 -3.27 -10.39
C ILE A 44 1.89 -3.19 -11.13
N ASP A 45 1.63 -4.18 -11.99
CA ASP A 45 0.30 -4.36 -12.58
C ASP A 45 -0.68 -4.85 -11.51
N GLU A 46 -1.62 -3.97 -11.13
CA GLU A 46 -2.63 -4.28 -10.13
C GLU A 46 -3.86 -5.02 -10.71
N GLU A 47 -3.96 -5.21 -12.03
CA GLU A 47 -5.12 -5.86 -12.66
C GLU A 47 -5.41 -7.27 -12.08
N PRO A 48 -4.40 -8.15 -11.87
CA PRO A 48 -4.62 -9.46 -11.27
C PRO A 48 -5.19 -9.40 -9.84
N PHE A 49 -4.89 -8.33 -9.11
CA PHE A 49 -5.30 -8.13 -7.72
C PHE A 49 -6.65 -7.43 -7.57
N ARG A 50 -7.26 -6.98 -8.68
CA ARG A 50 -8.57 -6.29 -8.71
C ARG A 50 -9.67 -7.04 -7.93
N VAL A 51 -9.60 -8.37 -7.88
CA VAL A 51 -10.57 -9.20 -7.15
C VAL A 51 -10.57 -8.88 -5.65
N LEU A 52 -9.41 -8.58 -5.05
CA LEU A 52 -9.26 -8.26 -3.63
C LEU A 52 -10.00 -6.97 -3.25
N TYR A 53 -10.10 -6.03 -4.18
CA TYR A 53 -10.75 -4.74 -3.98
C TYR A 53 -12.20 -4.72 -4.50
N SER A 54 -12.69 -5.85 -5.01
CA SER A 54 -14.04 -5.93 -5.53
C SER A 54 -15.06 -5.93 -4.40
N ASN A 55 -16.17 -5.21 -4.57
CA ASN A 55 -17.32 -5.30 -3.65
C ASN A 55 -18.09 -6.63 -3.79
N ARG A 56 -17.57 -7.59 -4.58
CA ARG A 56 -18.22 -8.88 -4.78
C ARG A 56 -17.67 -9.86 -3.74
N PRO A 57 -18.54 -10.60 -3.04
CA PRO A 57 -18.07 -11.63 -2.12
C PRO A 57 -17.23 -12.65 -2.91
N SER A 58 -16.06 -13.00 -2.38
CA SER A 58 -15.25 -14.08 -2.94
C SER A 58 -16.06 -15.37 -2.96
N ARG A 59 -15.79 -16.25 -3.94
CA ARG A 59 -16.44 -17.58 -3.94
C ARG A 59 -16.12 -18.29 -2.63
N ARG A 60 -17.08 -19.05 -2.10
CA ARG A 60 -16.85 -19.90 -0.93
C ARG A 60 -15.71 -20.87 -1.23
N ASN A 61 -14.73 -20.93 -0.35
CA ASN A 61 -13.63 -21.90 -0.40
C ASN A 61 -14.11 -23.29 0.07
N THR A 62 -15.24 -23.76 -0.44
CA THR A 62 -15.74 -25.12 -0.16
C THR A 62 -15.10 -26.11 -1.14
N PRO A 63 -14.43 -27.18 -0.64
CA PRO A 63 -13.90 -28.24 -1.48
C PRO A 63 -15.00 -29.03 -2.21
#